data_AF-A0A9R1RYG1-F1
#
_entry.id   AF-A0A9R1RYG1-F1
#
_cell.length_a   1.000
_cell.length_b   1.000
_cell.length_c   1.000
_cell.angle_alpha   90.00
_cell.angle_beta   90.00
_cell.angle_gamma   90.00
#
_symmetry.space_group_name_H-M   'P 1'
#
loop_
_entity.id
_entity.type
_entity.pdbx_description
1 polymer ?
#
loop_
_entity_poly.entity_id
_entity_poly.type
_entity_poly.pdbx_seq_one_letter_code
_entity_poly.pdbx_strand_id
1 'polypeptide(L)'
;MPHFLGDDYDDDGQKLSEAISAARVRSEGCSSFLRGALRWSAEFGTSRNGSPDLHVMLGEYIYSESPETDMTKVSSHFVRGNDPKKFASMLVNFMGKCYPGEDDTAIARSVLMLERDAYPLFRTLRQKYRTSTDRDSVFEELLDEIAAKFYGVRQQNPLEGLFGEMFKV
;
A
#
# COMPACT_ATOMS: atom_id res chain seq x y z
N MET A 1 44.65 -17.74 32.86
CA MET A 1 43.81 -16.52 32.85
C MET A 1 42.96 -16.55 31.60
N PRO A 2 41.63 -16.69 31.66
CA PRO A 2 40.80 -16.61 30.46
C PRO A 2 40.60 -15.14 30.09
N HIS A 3 40.89 -14.79 28.82
CA HIS A 3 40.57 -13.49 28.26
C HIS A 3 39.06 -13.37 28.02
N PHE A 4 38.57 -12.20 28.38
CA PHE A 4 37.20 -11.76 28.52
C PHE A 4 36.59 -11.48 27.13
N LEU A 5 35.61 -12.29 26.72
CA LEU A 5 34.80 -12.08 25.51
C LEU A 5 33.69 -11.04 25.80
N GLY A 6 34.08 -9.81 26.16
CA GLY A 6 33.16 -8.76 26.62
C GLY A 6 33.11 -7.49 25.79
N ASP A 7 34.20 -7.11 25.10
CA ASP A 7 34.31 -5.76 24.50
C ASP A 7 33.81 -5.69 23.04
N ASP A 8 33.85 -6.79 22.27
CA ASP A 8 33.48 -6.75 20.84
C ASP A 8 31.96 -6.57 20.61
N TYR A 9 31.11 -6.99 21.57
CA TYR A 9 29.65 -6.89 21.43
C TYR A 9 29.11 -5.47 21.67
N ASP A 10 29.78 -4.69 22.52
CA ASP A 10 29.37 -3.32 22.83
C ASP A 10 29.76 -2.33 21.70
N ASP A 11 30.89 -2.57 21.04
CA ASP A 11 31.38 -1.77 19.91
C ASP A 11 30.47 -1.92 18.66
N ASP A 12 30.02 -3.14 18.35
CA ASP A 12 29.10 -3.39 17.25
C ASP A 12 27.71 -2.76 17.49
N GLY A 13 27.21 -2.83 18.73
CA GLY A 13 25.95 -2.19 19.12
C GLY A 13 26.01 -0.66 18.98
N GLN A 14 27.14 -0.05 19.36
CA GLN A 14 27.37 1.39 19.20
C GLN A 14 27.44 1.79 17.73
N LYS A 15 28.21 1.06 16.91
CA LYS A 15 28.31 1.29 15.45
C LYS A 15 26.95 1.19 14.76
N LEU A 16 26.13 0.20 15.13
CA LEU A 16 24.78 0.05 14.61
C LEU A 16 23.88 1.25 14.98
N SER A 17 23.93 1.70 16.24
CA SER A 17 23.19 2.87 16.71
C SER A 17 23.57 4.14 15.94
N GLU A 18 24.87 4.37 15.75
CA GLU A 18 25.39 5.51 14.99
C GLU A 18 24.93 5.45 13.52
N ALA A 19 25.00 4.28 12.88
CA ALA A 19 24.54 4.08 11.51
C ALA A 19 23.03 4.35 11.35
N ILE A 20 22.20 3.87 12.28
CA ILE A 20 20.75 4.14 12.31
C ILE A 20 20.49 5.65 12.46
N SER A 21 21.23 6.32 13.36
CA SER A 21 21.07 7.75 13.58
C SER A 21 21.40 8.56 12.31
N ALA A 22 22.48 8.21 11.61
CA ALA A 22 22.89 8.87 10.38
C ALA A 22 21.90 8.61 9.24
N ALA A 23 21.36 7.39 9.14
CA ALA A 23 20.30 7.07 8.18
C ALA A 23 19.03 7.89 8.42
N ARG A 24 18.62 8.05 9.69
CA ARG A 24 17.47 8.86 10.08
C ARG A 24 17.63 10.33 9.67
N VAL A 25 18.80 10.92 9.91
CA VAL A 25 19.08 12.32 9.52
C VAL A 25 18.99 12.52 8.00
N ARG A 26 19.55 11.60 7.21
CA ARG A 26 19.46 11.66 5.74
C ARG A 26 18.01 11.53 5.27
N SER A 27 17.28 10.55 5.82
CA SER A 27 15.87 10.33 5.51
C SER A 27 15.00 11.57 5.78
N GLU A 28 15.26 12.26 6.90
CA GLU A 28 14.53 13.47 7.26
C GLU A 28 14.86 14.67 6.34
N GLY A 29 16.10 14.80 5.87
CA GLY A 29 16.53 15.86 4.95
C GLY A 29 15.79 15.83 3.61
N CYS A 30 15.81 14.69 2.92
CA CYS A 30 15.10 14.53 1.65
C CYS A 30 13.57 14.60 1.83
N SER A 31 13.04 14.02 2.91
CA SER A 31 11.61 14.14 3.25
C SER A 31 11.18 15.59 3.45
N SER A 32 12.03 16.41 4.09
CA SER A 32 11.76 17.83 4.30
C SER A 32 11.77 18.63 3.00
N PHE A 33 12.69 18.32 2.09
CA PHE A 33 12.73 18.89 0.74
C PHE A 33 11.45 18.57 -0.04
N LEU A 34 11.06 17.29 -0.08
CA LEU A 34 9.85 16.84 -0.78
C LEU A 34 8.58 17.47 -0.17
N ARG A 35 8.49 17.58 1.15
CA ARG A 35 7.41 18.33 1.83
C ARG A 35 7.42 19.82 1.46
N GLY A 36 8.59 20.42 1.30
CA GLY A 36 8.74 21.79 0.83
C GLY A 36 8.24 21.98 -0.60
N ALA A 37 8.66 21.10 -1.52
CA ALA A 37 8.19 21.06 -2.90
C ALA A 37 6.67 20.83 -2.97
N LEU A 38 6.13 19.95 -2.14
CA LEU A 38 4.70 19.71 -2.05
C LEU A 38 3.93 20.98 -1.64
N ARG A 39 4.37 21.66 -0.58
CA ARG A 39 3.77 22.94 -0.15
C ARG A 39 3.83 23.99 -1.25
N TRP A 40 4.99 24.15 -1.89
CA TRP A 40 5.14 25.06 -3.03
C TRP A 40 4.16 24.71 -4.16
N SER A 41 4.03 23.43 -4.49
CA SER A 41 3.08 22.99 -5.53
C SER A 41 1.61 23.17 -5.14
N ALA A 42 1.28 23.17 -3.85
CA ALA A 42 -0.07 23.44 -3.37
C ALA A 42 -0.41 24.94 -3.45
N GLU A 43 0.59 25.80 -3.30
CA GLU A 43 0.45 27.26 -3.33
C GLU A 43 0.46 27.81 -4.76
N PHE A 44 1.34 27.29 -5.62
CA PHE A 44 1.58 27.82 -6.96
C PHE A 44 1.14 26.89 -8.09
N GLY A 45 0.72 25.67 -7.79
CA GLY A 45 0.30 24.67 -8.76
C GLY A 45 -1.20 24.66 -9.04
N THR A 46 -1.64 23.61 -9.73
CA THR A 46 -3.03 23.44 -10.19
C THR A 46 -3.93 22.74 -9.16
N SER A 47 -3.35 22.15 -8.11
CA SER A 47 -4.05 21.40 -7.07
C SER A 47 -3.82 22.04 -5.72
N ARG A 48 -4.91 22.36 -5.01
CA ARG A 48 -4.87 22.90 -3.63
C ARG A 48 -4.23 21.95 -2.63
N ASN A 49 -4.13 20.66 -2.95
CA ASN A 49 -3.50 19.65 -2.10
C ASN A 49 -2.03 19.39 -2.48
N GLY A 50 -1.49 20.09 -3.49
CA GLY A 50 -0.18 19.83 -4.06
C GLY A 50 -0.22 18.86 -5.25
N SER A 51 0.92 18.73 -5.92
CA SER A 51 1.07 17.88 -7.11
C SER A 51 0.89 16.39 -6.76
N PRO A 52 0.03 15.65 -7.48
CA PRO A 52 -0.11 14.21 -7.33
C PRO A 52 1.21 13.44 -7.54
N ASP A 53 2.08 13.90 -8.45
CA ASP A 53 3.39 13.25 -8.68
C ASP A 53 4.33 13.43 -7.48
N LEU A 54 4.31 14.60 -6.84
CA LEU A 54 5.10 14.85 -5.63
C LEU A 54 4.57 14.05 -4.44
N HIS A 55 3.26 13.82 -4.38
CA HIS A 55 2.66 12.88 -3.43
C HIS A 55 3.18 11.46 -3.64
N VAL A 56 3.20 10.95 -4.88
CA VAL A 56 3.75 9.62 -5.20
C VAL A 56 5.24 9.53 -4.81
N MET A 57 6.04 10.54 -5.16
CA MET A 57 7.48 10.57 -4.86
C MET A 57 7.76 10.58 -3.35
N LEU A 58 7.01 11.36 -2.57
CA LEU A 58 7.17 11.41 -1.12
C LEU A 58 6.70 10.12 -0.44
N GLY A 59 5.58 9.53 -0.90
CA GLY A 59 5.13 8.24 -0.40
C GLY A 59 6.14 7.13 -0.65
N GLU A 60 6.71 7.08 -1.86
CA GLU A 60 7.75 6.11 -2.24
C GLU A 60 9.03 6.30 -1.42
N TYR A 61 9.49 7.54 -1.26
CA TYR A 61 10.67 7.84 -0.46
C TYR A 61 10.51 7.41 1.01
N ILE A 62 9.35 7.72 1.62
CA ILE A 62 9.07 7.30 3.00
C ILE A 62 9.06 5.77 3.10
N TYR A 63 8.54 5.07 2.09
CA TYR A 63 8.52 3.61 2.08
C TYR A 63 9.93 2.99 1.98
N SER A 64 10.80 3.52 1.11
CA SER A 64 12.10 2.91 0.84
C SER A 64 13.21 3.34 1.81
N GLU A 65 13.21 4.61 2.25
CA GLU A 65 14.33 5.20 2.98
C GLU A 65 14.05 5.44 4.48
N SER A 66 12.85 5.14 4.98
CA SER A 66 12.58 5.28 6.43
C SER A 66 13.07 4.05 7.19
N PRO A 67 13.86 4.22 8.26
CA PRO A 67 14.30 3.11 9.12
C PRO A 67 13.13 2.31 9.72
N GLU A 68 12.03 3.00 10.00
CA GLU A 68 10.75 2.44 10.41
C GLU A 68 9.67 2.93 9.45
N THR A 69 9.10 2.02 8.67
CA THR A 69 8.10 2.37 7.66
C THR A 69 6.76 2.67 8.32
N ASP A 70 6.36 3.93 8.35
CA ASP A 70 5.02 4.36 8.76
C ASP A 70 4.05 4.27 7.57
N MET A 71 3.38 3.12 7.44
CA MET A 71 2.45 2.87 6.34
C MET A 71 1.23 3.79 6.36
N THR A 72 0.87 4.37 7.50
CA THR A 72 -0.20 5.38 7.57
C THR A 72 0.20 6.62 6.79
N LYS A 73 1.45 7.10 6.97
CA LYS A 73 1.99 8.23 6.20
C LYS A 73 2.14 7.91 4.72
N VAL A 74 2.71 6.75 4.38
CA VAL A 74 2.84 6.29 2.99
C VAL A 74 1.49 6.31 2.30
N SER A 75 0.47 5.69 2.91
CA SER A 75 -0.88 5.61 2.36
C SER A 75 -1.53 6.98 2.19
N SER A 76 -1.33 7.89 3.14
CA SER A 76 -1.87 9.25 3.05
C SER A 76 -1.34 10.02 1.84
N HIS A 77 -0.09 9.79 1.46
CA HIS A 77 0.50 10.40 0.26
C HIS A 77 0.00 9.71 -1.00
N PHE A 78 -0.03 8.37 -1.04
CA PHE A 78 -0.50 7.64 -2.22
C PHE A 78 -1.97 7.89 -2.59
N VAL A 79 -2.86 8.04 -1.60
CA VAL A 79 -4.27 8.40 -1.84
C VAL A 79 -4.42 9.77 -2.52
N ARG A 80 -3.45 10.67 -2.35
CA ARG A 80 -3.40 11.98 -3.01
C ARG A 80 -2.55 11.97 -4.28
N GLY A 81 -1.95 10.83 -4.59
CA GLY A 81 -1.15 10.60 -5.79
C GLY A 81 -1.99 10.10 -6.96
N ASN A 82 -1.34 9.96 -8.11
CA ASN A 82 -1.92 9.52 -9.38
C ASN A 82 -1.42 8.13 -9.83
N ASP A 83 -0.71 7.39 -8.97
CA ASP A 83 -0.17 6.06 -9.28
C ASP A 83 -0.71 4.98 -8.34
N PRO A 84 -1.96 4.53 -8.54
CA PRO A 84 -2.57 3.49 -7.71
C PRO A 84 -1.86 2.13 -7.85
N LYS A 85 -1.28 1.84 -9.02
CA LYS A 85 -0.57 0.57 -9.27
C LYS A 85 0.69 0.47 -8.41
N LYS A 86 1.44 1.56 -8.28
CA LYS A 86 2.59 1.64 -7.39
C LYS A 86 2.18 1.52 -5.92
N PHE A 87 1.10 2.18 -5.50
CA PHE A 87 0.60 2.06 -4.13
C PHE A 87 0.28 0.60 -3.76
N ALA A 88 -0.46 -0.11 -4.60
CA ALA A 88 -0.80 -1.50 -4.37
C ALA A 88 0.43 -2.40 -4.30
N SER A 89 1.40 -2.16 -5.18
CA SER A 89 2.65 -2.93 -5.18
C SER A 89 3.40 -2.75 -3.86
N MET A 90 3.42 -1.52 -3.32
CA MET A 90 3.99 -1.25 -1.99
C MET A 90 3.21 -1.89 -0.85
N LEU A 91 1.88 -1.81 -0.85
CA LEU A 91 1.03 -2.44 0.16
C LEU A 91 1.25 -3.95 0.19
N VAL A 92 1.23 -4.60 -0.98
CA VAL A 92 1.54 -6.02 -1.12
C VAL A 92 2.92 -6.36 -0.56
N ASN A 93 3.95 -5.59 -0.93
CA ASN A 93 5.31 -5.82 -0.47
C ASN A 93 5.45 -5.63 1.04
N PHE A 94 4.76 -4.63 1.60
CA PHE A 94 4.71 -4.40 3.04
C PHE A 94 4.04 -5.56 3.77
N MET A 95 2.84 -5.93 3.34
CA MET A 95 2.06 -6.97 3.97
C MET A 95 2.74 -8.34 3.89
N GLY A 96 3.36 -8.68 2.76
CA GLY A 96 4.14 -9.92 2.62
C GLY A 96 5.36 -9.99 3.53
N LYS A 97 5.94 -8.84 3.92
CA LYS A 97 7.02 -8.78 4.93
C LYS A 97 6.49 -8.92 6.36
N CYS A 98 5.39 -8.26 6.69
CA CYS A 98 4.82 -8.26 8.04
C CYS A 98 4.08 -9.56 8.39
N TYR A 99 3.47 -10.19 7.39
CA TYR A 99 2.57 -11.33 7.55
C TYR A 99 2.87 -12.43 6.51
N PRO A 100 4.02 -13.12 6.62
CA PRO A 100 4.40 -14.15 5.67
C PRO A 100 3.38 -15.30 5.70
N GLY A 101 2.73 -15.56 4.57
CA GLY A 101 1.71 -16.62 4.41
C GLY A 101 0.26 -16.17 4.56
N GLU A 102 -0.01 -14.91 4.93
CA GLU A 102 -1.35 -14.33 5.04
C GLU A 102 -1.70 -13.46 3.82
N ASP A 103 -1.59 -14.04 2.62
CA ASP A 103 -1.85 -13.34 1.35
C ASP A 103 -3.28 -12.78 1.28
N ASP A 104 -4.24 -13.53 1.82
CA ASP A 104 -5.65 -13.16 1.96
C ASP A 104 -5.85 -11.89 2.80
N THR A 105 -5.15 -11.81 3.93
CA THR A 105 -5.18 -10.66 4.85
C THR A 105 -4.50 -9.45 4.25
N ALA A 106 -3.41 -9.65 3.49
CA ALA A 106 -2.74 -8.61 2.72
C ALA A 106 -3.69 -7.96 1.69
N ILE A 107 -4.47 -8.78 0.98
CA ILE A 107 -5.44 -8.32 -0.02
C ILE A 107 -6.59 -7.60 0.66
N ALA A 108 -7.21 -8.21 1.67
CA ALA A 108 -8.36 -7.63 2.37
C ALA A 108 -8.03 -6.24 2.96
N ARG A 109 -6.87 -6.11 3.62
CA ARG A 109 -6.40 -4.81 4.15
C ARG A 109 -6.05 -3.82 3.05
N SER A 110 -5.39 -4.26 1.97
CA SER A 110 -5.09 -3.38 0.83
C SER A 110 -6.37 -2.81 0.22
N VAL A 111 -7.37 -3.66 0.02
CA VAL A 111 -8.68 -3.26 -0.54
C VAL A 111 -9.43 -2.34 0.42
N LEU A 112 -9.40 -2.59 1.73
CA LEU A 112 -10.00 -1.70 2.73
C LEU A 112 -9.29 -0.33 2.82
N MET A 113 -7.98 -0.27 2.58
CA MET A 113 -7.21 0.98 2.56
C MET A 113 -7.35 1.77 1.26
N LEU A 114 -7.81 1.12 0.18
CA LEU A 114 -8.02 1.72 -1.13
C LEU A 114 -9.46 2.23 -1.25
N GLU A 115 -9.66 3.54 -1.12
CA GLU A 115 -10.97 4.20 -1.26
C GLU A 115 -11.65 3.98 -2.64
N ARG A 116 -12.90 4.46 -2.74
CA ARG A 116 -13.95 4.18 -3.76
C ARG A 116 -13.57 4.29 -5.25
N ASP A 117 -12.39 4.78 -5.62
CA ASP A 117 -11.93 4.91 -7.03
C ASP A 117 -10.83 3.92 -7.44
N ALA A 118 -10.56 2.89 -6.63
CA ALA A 118 -9.52 1.90 -6.92
C ALA A 118 -10.01 0.64 -7.69
N TYR A 119 -11.16 0.68 -8.37
CA TYR A 119 -11.74 -0.52 -9.00
C TYR A 119 -10.80 -1.27 -9.99
N PRO A 120 -10.07 -0.61 -10.90
CA PRO A 120 -9.11 -1.30 -11.78
C PRO A 120 -8.01 -2.02 -11.00
N LEU A 121 -7.64 -1.47 -9.85
CA LEU A 121 -6.62 -2.04 -8.99
C LEU A 121 -7.15 -3.20 -8.14
N PHE A 122 -8.35 -3.06 -7.59
CA PHE A 122 -9.10 -4.14 -6.94
C PHE A 122 -9.18 -5.37 -7.86
N ARG A 123 -9.52 -5.17 -9.14
CA ARG A 123 -9.51 -6.24 -10.16
C ARG A 123 -8.12 -6.87 -10.34
N THR A 124 -7.07 -6.04 -10.41
CA THR A 124 -5.69 -6.50 -10.57
C THR A 124 -5.23 -7.35 -9.38
N LEU A 125 -5.56 -6.93 -8.15
CA LEU A 125 -5.26 -7.67 -6.93
C LEU A 125 -6.03 -9.00 -6.90
N ARG A 126 -7.35 -8.99 -7.14
CA ARG A 126 -8.17 -10.21 -7.22
C ARG A 126 -7.61 -11.22 -8.23
N GLN A 127 -7.18 -10.75 -9.40
CA GLN A 127 -6.60 -11.63 -10.41
C GLN A 127 -5.21 -12.18 -10.02
N LYS A 128 -4.34 -11.33 -9.45
CA LYS A 128 -2.97 -11.71 -9.08
C LYS A 128 -2.95 -12.77 -7.97
N TYR A 129 -3.92 -12.71 -7.06
CA TYR A 129 -3.99 -13.58 -5.90
C TYR A 129 -5.03 -14.70 -6.01
N ARG A 130 -5.53 -14.95 -7.22
CA ARG A 130 -6.59 -15.94 -7.47
C ARG A 130 -6.33 -17.30 -6.84
N THR A 131 -5.08 -17.77 -6.87
CA THR A 131 -4.68 -19.06 -6.26
C THR A 131 -4.76 -19.10 -4.73
N SER A 132 -4.75 -17.94 -4.08
CA SER A 132 -4.94 -17.79 -2.64
C SER A 132 -6.41 -17.56 -2.31
N THR A 133 -7.18 -16.90 -3.19
CA THR A 133 -8.61 -16.61 -2.99
C THR A 133 -9.52 -17.78 -3.38
N ASP A 134 -9.16 -18.60 -4.37
CA ASP A 134 -9.89 -19.82 -4.77
C ASP A 134 -9.87 -20.93 -3.69
N ARG A 135 -9.12 -20.75 -2.60
CA ARG A 135 -9.06 -21.71 -1.49
C ARG A 135 -10.34 -21.72 -0.66
N ASP A 136 -11.10 -20.63 -0.68
CA ASP A 136 -12.36 -20.52 0.05
C ASP A 136 -13.39 -19.72 -0.76
N SER A 137 -14.51 -20.36 -1.10
CA SER A 137 -15.61 -19.73 -1.84
C SER A 137 -16.20 -18.51 -1.11
N VAL A 138 -16.13 -18.49 0.23
CA VAL A 138 -16.59 -17.37 1.05
C VAL A 138 -15.75 -16.11 0.80
N PHE A 139 -14.45 -16.29 0.48
CA PHE A 139 -13.57 -15.16 0.20
C PHE A 139 -13.91 -14.48 -1.13
N GLU A 140 -14.29 -15.26 -2.15
CA GLU A 140 -14.77 -14.71 -3.42
C GLU A 140 -16.12 -13.98 -3.28
N GLU A 141 -17.04 -14.49 -2.46
CA GLU A 141 -18.30 -13.81 -2.12
C GLU A 141 -18.05 -12.47 -1.42
N LEU A 142 -17.12 -12.42 -0.46
CA LEU A 142 -16.72 -11.18 0.21
C LEU A 142 -16.10 -10.16 -0.76
N LEU A 143 -15.26 -10.61 -1.70
CA LEU A 143 -14.70 -9.75 -2.73
C LEU A 143 -15.80 -9.19 -3.65
N ASP A 144 -16.81 -9.98 -3.99
CA ASP A 144 -17.95 -9.51 -4.77
C ASP A 144 -18.80 -8.48 -4.00
N GLU A 145 -19.05 -8.71 -2.70
CA GLU A 145 -19.74 -7.73 -1.85
C GLU A 145 -18.98 -6.41 -1.77
N ILE A 146 -17.64 -6.47 -1.63
CA ILE A 146 -16.79 -5.29 -1.65
C ILE A 146 -16.89 -4.58 -3.01
N ALA A 147 -16.87 -5.33 -4.12
CA ALA A 147 -16.99 -4.77 -5.46
C ALA A 147 -18.34 -4.08 -5.68
N ALA A 148 -19.42 -4.67 -5.20
CA ALA A 148 -20.75 -4.09 -5.25
C ALA A 148 -20.86 -2.83 -4.39
N LYS A 149 -20.38 -2.88 -3.15
CA LYS A 149 -20.54 -1.82 -2.15
C LYS A 149 -19.68 -0.60 -2.41
N PHE A 150 -18.42 -0.79 -2.82
CA PHE A 150 -17.46 0.31 -2.96
C PHE A 150 -17.31 0.78 -4.40
N TYR A 151 -17.47 -0.10 -5.39
CA TYR A 151 -17.23 0.19 -6.81
C TYR A 151 -18.49 0.12 -7.69
N GLY A 152 -19.65 -0.21 -7.11
CA GLY A 152 -20.93 -0.25 -7.84
C GLY A 152 -21.03 -1.38 -8.87
N VAL A 153 -20.18 -2.41 -8.75
CA VAL A 153 -20.20 -3.57 -9.64
C VAL A 153 -21.38 -4.45 -9.27
N ARG A 154 -22.41 -4.49 -10.11
CA ARG A 154 -23.52 -5.42 -9.90
C ARG A 154 -22.99 -6.85 -10.08
N GLN A 155 -23.14 -7.70 -9.06
CA GLN A 155 -23.11 -9.14 -9.27
C GLN A 155 -24.18 -9.45 -10.33
N GLN A 156 -23.80 -10.09 -11.44
CA GLN A 156 -24.80 -10.64 -12.32
C GLN A 156 -25.49 -11.77 -11.56
N ASN A 157 -26.76 -11.57 -11.22
CA ASN A 157 -27.57 -12.68 -10.73
C ASN A 157 -27.65 -13.70 -11.86
N PRO A 158 -27.32 -14.99 -11.62
CA PRO A 158 -27.47 -16.03 -12.62
C PRO A 158 -28.92 -16.10 -13.17
N LEU A 159 -29.89 -15.66 -12.35
CA LEU A 159 -31.29 -15.57 -12.72
C LEU A 159 -31.62 -14.36 -13.62
N GLU A 160 -30.93 -13.23 -13.52
CA GLU A 160 -31.18 -12.06 -14.39
C GLU A 160 -30.83 -12.35 -15.86
N GLY A 161 -29.82 -13.18 -16.13
CA GLY A 161 -29.49 -13.64 -17.48
C GLY A 161 -30.54 -14.61 -18.04
N LEU A 162 -31.05 -15.51 -17.20
CA LEU A 162 -32.05 -16.51 -17.58
C LEU A 162 -33.43 -15.88 -17.88
N PHE A 163 -33.83 -14.85 -17.12
CA PHE A 163 -35.04 -14.08 -17.37
C PHE A 163 -34.93 -13.21 -18.64
N GLY A 164 -33.73 -12.72 -18.97
CA GLY A 164 -33.49 -11.94 -20.19
C GLY A 164 -33.57 -12.75 -21.50
N GLU A 165 -33.22 -14.05 -21.47
CA GLU A 165 -33.40 -14.95 -22.60
C GLU A 165 -34.84 -15.46 -22.75
N MET A 166 -35.58 -15.60 -21.65
CA MET A 166 -36.94 -16.16 -21.64
C MET A 166 -38.00 -15.21 -22.22
N PHE A 167 -37.76 -13.89 -22.21
CA PHE A 167 -38.68 -12.86 -22.71
C PHE A 167 -38.26 -12.22 -24.04
N LYS A 168 -37.23 -12.74 -24.71
CA LYS A 168 -36.98 -12.46 -26.13
C LYS A 168 -37.97 -13.28 -26.97
N VAL A 169 -39.16 -12.72 -27.17
CA VAL A 169 -40.11 -13.10 -28.25
C VAL A 169 -39.96 -12.11 -29.39
#